data_AF-A0A3G1KY73-F1
#
_entry.id   AF-A0A3G1KY73-F1
#
_cell.length_a   1.000
_cell.length_b   1.000
_cell.length_c   1.000
_cell.angle_alpha   90.00
_cell.angle_beta   90.00
_cell.angle_gamma   90.00
#
_symmetry.space_group_name_H-M   'P 1'
#
loop_
_entity.id
_entity.type
_entity.pdbx_description
1 polymer ?
#
loop_
_entity_poly.entity_id
_entity_poly.type
_entity_poly.pdbx_seq_one_letter_code
_entity_poly.pdbx_strand_id
1 'polypeptide(L)' 'MVKENIAYFQKAFAEGWVLASGLKDNASGGLTIIKADSIEHVNDFLDADPLKVSGIQEYRVVEFEVQYFNPMASELFKN' A
#
# COMPACT_ATOMS: atom_id res chain seq x y z
N MET A 1 12.50 4.25 -12.79
CA MET A 1 12.47 3.96 -11.33
C MET A 1 11.36 4.69 -10.57
N VAL A 2 11.44 5.99 -10.23
CA VAL A 2 10.32 6.66 -9.49
C VAL A 2 9.00 6.66 -10.29
N LYS A 3 9.07 6.95 -11.60
CA LYS A 3 7.88 6.87 -12.48
C LYS A 3 7.31 5.45 -12.60
N GLU A 4 8.18 4.42 -12.57
CA GLU A 4 7.76 3.02 -12.62
C GLU A 4 7.08 2.59 -11.32
N ASN A 5 7.62 3.00 -10.17
CA ASN A 5 6.99 2.77 -8.87
C ASN A 5 5.62 3.46 -8.78
N ILE A 6 5.50 4.71 -9.24
CA ILE A 6 4.20 5.39 -9.32
C ILE A 6 3.23 4.61 -10.20
N ALA A 7 3.66 4.18 -11.39
CA ALA A 7 2.81 3.41 -12.31
C ALA A 7 2.43 2.03 -11.73
N TYR A 8 3.32 1.42 -10.95
CA TYR A 8 3.09 0.14 -10.28
C TYR A 8 1.99 0.27 -9.23
N PHE A 9 2.07 1.27 -8.34
CA PHE A 9 1.05 1.54 -7.34
C PHE A 9 -0.28 2.01 -7.97
N GLN A 10 -0.25 2.75 -9.08
CA GLN A 10 -1.48 3.19 -9.77
C GLN A 10 -2.36 2.02 -10.23
N LYS A 11 -1.78 0.87 -10.59
CA LYS A 11 -2.56 -0.34 -10.91
C LYS A 11 -3.29 -0.87 -9.68
N ALA A 12 -2.59 -0.99 -8.57
CA ALA A 12 -3.15 -1.45 -7.31
C ALA A 12 -4.24 -0.49 -6.75
N PHE A 13 -4.08 0.82 -6.98
CA PHE A 13 -5.13 1.80 -6.73
C PHE A 13 -6.35 1.59 -7.65
N ALA A 14 -6.13 1.35 -8.94
CA ALA A 14 -7.21 1.11 -9.90
C ALA A 14 -7.98 -0.20 -9.60
N GLU A 15 -7.31 -1.18 -9.02
CA GLU A 15 -7.89 -2.44 -8.54
C GLU A 15 -8.59 -2.29 -7.17
N GLY A 16 -8.46 -1.13 -6.51
CA GLY A 16 -9.25 -0.75 -5.34
C GLY A 16 -8.81 -1.32 -4.00
N TRP A 17 -7.69 -2.06 -3.96
CA TRP A 17 -7.20 -2.71 -2.75
C TRP A 17 -6.04 -1.96 -2.09
N VAL A 18 -5.37 -1.03 -2.78
CA VAL A 18 -4.59 0.03 -2.14
C VAL A 18 -5.50 1.23 -1.89
N LEU A 19 -5.71 1.59 -0.62
CA LEU A 19 -6.71 2.57 -0.22
C LEU A 19 -6.14 3.99 -0.12
N ALA A 20 -4.89 4.11 0.33
CA ALA A 20 -4.22 5.40 0.50
C ALA A 20 -2.70 5.23 0.49
N SER A 21 -1.97 6.23 -0.01
CA SER A 21 -0.51 6.29 0.11
C SER A 21 -0.03 7.74 0.18
N GLY A 22 1.04 7.98 0.93
CA GLY A 22 1.64 9.31 1.06
C GLY A 22 3.05 9.25 1.62
N LEU A 23 3.78 10.36 1.46
CA LEU A 23 5.13 10.51 2.02
C LEU A 23 5.06 10.94 3.48
N LYS A 24 6.04 10.50 4.27
CA LYS A 24 6.33 11.07 5.59
C LYS A 24 6.76 12.53 5.41
N ASP A 25 6.48 13.36 6.41
CA ASP A 25 6.81 14.80 6.42
C ASP A 25 8.29 15.09 6.17
N ASN A 26 9.17 14.26 6.71
CA ASN A 26 10.62 14.34 6.58
C ASN A 26 11.16 13.63 5.33
N ALA A 27 10.29 13.16 4.44
CA ALA A 27 10.61 12.44 3.21
C ALA A 27 11.46 11.16 3.41
N SER A 28 11.52 10.60 4.62
CA SER A 28 12.27 9.35 4.91
C SER A 28 11.60 8.07 4.41
N GLY A 29 10.48 8.18 3.68
CA GLY A 29 9.70 7.07 3.15
C GLY A 29 8.23 7.42 3.06
N GLY A 30 7.39 6.39 2.94
CA GLY A 30 5.94 6.55 2.85
C GLY A 30 5.15 5.75 3.88
N LEU A 31 3.84 5.99 3.89
CA LEU A 31 2.83 5.17 4.53
C LEU A 31 1.82 4.77 3.46
N THR A 32 1.45 3.50 3.43
CA THR A 32 0.43 2.97 2.53
C THR A 32 -0.56 2.15 3.35
N ILE A 33 -1.85 2.35 3.08
CA ILE A 33 -2.93 1.53 3.63
C ILE A 33 -3.40 0.58 2.53
N ILE A 34 -3.31 -0.72 2.82
CA ILE A 34 -3.64 -1.80 1.89
C ILE A 34 -4.72 -2.66 2.52
N LYS A 35 -5.77 -2.97 1.77
CA LYS A 35 -6.78 -3.98 2.08
C LYS A 35 -6.43 -5.22 1.27
N ALA A 36 -6.27 -6.37 1.90
CA ALA A 36 -6.01 -7.63 1.21
C ALA A 36 -6.58 -8.79 2.02
N ASP A 37 -6.94 -9.87 1.33
CA ASP A 37 -7.46 -11.09 1.97
C ASP A 37 -6.35 -11.93 2.64
N SER A 38 -5.09 -11.69 2.27
CA SER A 38 -3.95 -12.38 2.86
C SER A 38 -2.67 -11.55 2.85
N ILE A 39 -1.77 -11.86 3.79
CA ILE A 39 -0.46 -11.23 3.89
C ILE A 39 0.46 -11.62 2.72
N GLU A 40 0.26 -12.81 2.14
CA GLU A 40 1.02 -13.29 0.98
C GLU A 40 0.78 -12.37 -0.23
N HIS A 41 -0.47 -11.99 -0.51
CA HIS A 41 -0.77 -11.05 -1.59
C HIS A 41 -0.05 -9.70 -1.38
N VAL A 42 -0.02 -9.20 -0.14
CA VAL A 42 0.70 -7.96 0.19
C VAL A 42 2.20 -8.14 -0.02
N ASN A 43 2.80 -9.23 0.47
CA ASN A 43 4.23 -9.46 0.33
C ASN A 43 4.63 -9.63 -1.14
N ASP A 44 3.89 -10.41 -1.93
CA ASP A 44 4.14 -10.60 -3.36
C ASP A 44 4.12 -9.26 -4.11
N PHE A 45 3.15 -8.39 -3.78
CA PHE A 45 3.08 -7.05 -4.35
C PHE A 45 4.27 -6.18 -3.95
N LEU A 46 4.64 -6.17 -2.67
CA LEU A 46 5.73 -5.32 -2.16
C LEU A 46 7.10 -5.79 -2.63
N ASP A 47 7.31 -7.10 -2.77
CA ASP A 47 8.56 -7.70 -3.28
C ASP A 47 8.75 -7.46 -4.77
N ALA A 48 7.67 -7.22 -5.52
CA ALA A 48 7.70 -6.85 -6.93
C ALA A 48 7.78 -5.32 -7.18
N ASP A 49 7.75 -4.48 -6.14
CA ASP A 49 7.95 -3.04 -6.29
C ASP A 49 9.35 -2.72 -6.88
N PRO A 50 9.45 -1.95 -7.98
CA PRO A 50 10.72 -1.52 -8.54
C PRO A 50 11.72 -0.92 -7.52
N LEU A 51 11.25 -0.21 -6.49
CA LEU A 51 12.13 0.35 -5.46
C LEU A 51 12.63 -0.71 -4.46
N LYS A 52 11.83 -1.73 -4.18
CA LYS A 52 12.23 -2.88 -3.35
C LYS A 52 13.23 -3.76 -4.10
N VAL A 53 12.91 -4.10 -5.35
CA VAL A 53 13.77 -4.91 -6.23
C VAL A 53 15.15 -4.26 -6.45
N SER A 54 15.20 -2.93 -6.50
CA SER A 54 16.46 -2.17 -6.63
C SER A 54 17.22 -1.96 -5.31
N GLY A 55 16.69 -2.45 -4.18
CA GLY A 55 17.32 -2.33 -2.86
C GLY A 55 17.27 -0.92 -2.26
N ILE A 56 16.39 -0.05 -2.76
CA ILE A 56 16.27 1.34 -2.31
C ILE A 56 15.24 1.48 -1.20
N GLN A 57 14.21 0.64 -1.23
CA GLN A 57 13.10 0.68 -0.31
C GLN A 57 12.97 -0.62 0.48
N GLU A 58 12.76 -0.47 1.79
CA GLU A 58 12.38 -1.55 2.68
C GLU A 58 10.97 -1.32 3.22
N TYR A 59 10.26 -2.42 3.45
CA TYR A 59 8.89 -2.41 3.94
C TYR A 59 8.84 -2.99 5.34
N ARG A 60 8.11 -2.30 6.22
CA ARG A 60 7.61 -2.87 7.46
C ARG A 60 6.10 -3.00 7.31
N VAL A 61 5.61 -4.23 7.31
CA VAL A 61 4.17 -4.52 7.25
C VAL A 61 3.65 -4.69 8.68
N VAL A 62 2.50 -4.08 8.96
CA VAL A 62 1.80 -4.18 10.23
C VAL A 62 0.34 -4.50 9.93
N GLU A 63 -0.08 -5.71 10.27
CA GLU A 63 -1.46 -6.17 10.09
C GLU A 63 -2.35 -5.62 11.21
N PHE A 64 -3.57 -5.23 10.85
CA PHE A 64 -4.57 -4.78 11.81
C PHE A 64 -5.97 -4.96 11.24
N GLU A 65 -6.94 -5.09 12.13
CA GLU A 65 -8.36 -5.08 11.79
C GLU A 65 -8.99 -3.73 12.12
N VAL A 66 -9.78 -3.19 11.19
CA VAL A 66 -10.48 -1.93 11.41
C VAL A 66 -11.70 -2.17 12.30
N GLN A 67 -11.61 -1.79 13.57
CA GLN A 67 -12.74 -1.90 14.52
C GLN A 67 -13.72 -0.74 14.41
N TYR A 68 -13.23 0.43 14.00
CA TYR A 68 -14.02 1.65 13.85
C TYR A 68 -13.57 2.40 12.61
N PHE A 69 -14.51 2.75 11.74
CA PHE A 69 -14.26 3.60 10.58
C PHE A 69 -15.26 4.75 10.56
N ASN A 70 -14.83 5.89 9.99
CA ASN A 70 -15.74 6.98 9.70
C ASN A 70 -16.81 6.45 8.71
N PRO A 71 -18.12 6.72 8.91
CA PRO A 71 -19.16 6.29 7.99
C PRO A 71 -18.91 6.66 6.52
N MET A 72 -18.22 7.78 6.25
CA MET A 72 -17.84 8.17 4.89
C MET A 72 -16.81 7.24 4.24
N ALA A 73 -16.06 6.48 5.04
CA ALA A 73 -15.04 5.54 4.59
C ALA A 73 -15.54 4.09 4.58
N SER A 74 -16.81 3.83 4.91
CA SER A 74 -17.34 2.46 5.04
C SER A 74 -17.09 1.62 3.80
N GLU A 75 -17.36 2.17 2.61
CA GLU A 75 -17.24 1.43 1.35
C GLU A 75 -15.80 1.00 1.05
N LEU A 76 -14.79 1.71 1.56
CA LEU A 76 -13.38 1.37 1.34
C LEU A 76 -13.00 0.06 2.04
N PHE A 77 -13.64 -0.21 3.19
CA PHE A 77 -13.34 -1.35 4.06
C PHE A 77 -14.39 -2.47 3.99
N LYS A 78 -15.38 -2.38 3.09
CA LYS A 78 -16.31 -3.49 2.82
C LYS A 78 -15.61 -4.57 1.98
N ASN A 79 -16.03 -5.82 2.21
CA ASN A 79 -15.65 -6.99 1.42
C ASN A 79 -16.55 -7.12 0.20
#